data_AF-W5JI63-F1
#
_entry.id   AF-W5JI63-F1
#
_cell.length_a   1.000
_cell.length_b   1.000
_cell.length_c   1.000
_cell.angle_alpha   90.00
_cell.angle_beta   90.00
_cell.angle_gamma   90.00
#
_symmetry.space_group_name_H-M   'P 1'
#
loop_
_entity.id
_entity.type
_entity.pdbx_description
1 polymer ?
#
loop_
_entity_poly.entity_id
_entity_poly.type
_entity_poly.pdbx_seq_one_letter_code
_entity_poly.pdbx_strand_id
1 'polypeptide(L)'
;MEIRNGYGTNGVRVTGPVRVGDPLTLIIYMRSKYDGFDIVVNDCFAHNGANKRIQLIDEYGCPVDDKLISRFRGSWSDTGVFETQVYAYMKTFRFTGSPALYIECDVRMCHGRCPSQPCHWRNLKGVSKREAVQPKLNSTLSDNISLFQALRVLQEEDEESKAKKESITSAKPQDMSETCMKTSVLSALLATCCVLLCVLGGSLLAACAKLRYRKKDAAFFDNYVGHKTQLD
;
A
#
# COMPACT_ATOMS: atom_id res chain seq x y z
N MET A 1 10.72 -12.60 8.19
CA MET A 1 11.36 -11.71 7.19
C MET A 1 10.78 -10.32 7.31
N GLU A 2 11.59 -9.32 7.05
CA GLU A 2 11.33 -7.94 7.42
C GLU A 2 12.06 -6.98 6.48
N ILE A 3 11.45 -5.84 6.12
CA ILE A 3 12.10 -4.81 5.31
C ILE A 3 12.10 -3.49 6.07
N ARG A 4 13.27 -2.85 6.13
CA ARG A 4 13.50 -1.55 6.78
C ARG A 4 14.03 -0.52 5.78
N ASN A 5 13.74 0.75 6.03
CA ASN A 5 14.24 1.86 5.22
C ASN A 5 15.73 2.13 5.48
N GLY A 6 16.46 2.49 4.42
CA GLY A 6 17.86 2.87 4.48
C GLY A 6 18.82 1.68 4.41
N TYR A 7 20.11 2.01 4.50
CA TYR A 7 21.19 1.03 4.67
C TYR A 7 21.43 0.81 6.16
N GLY A 8 21.03 -0.35 6.67
CA GLY A 8 21.28 -0.74 8.04
C GLY A 8 20.09 -1.42 8.71
N THR A 9 20.37 -2.08 9.83
CA THR A 9 19.36 -2.83 10.58
C THR A 9 18.53 -1.96 11.53
N ASN A 10 18.94 -0.71 11.77
CA ASN A 10 18.27 0.22 12.68
C ASN A 10 17.18 1.10 12.02
N GLY A 11 16.96 0.94 10.72
CA GLY A 11 15.96 1.70 9.98
C GLY A 11 14.52 1.44 10.47
N VAL A 12 13.60 2.33 10.10
CA VAL A 12 12.17 2.13 10.38
C VAL A 12 11.63 1.03 9.46
N ARG A 13 10.76 0.16 10.00
CA ARG A 13 10.06 -0.85 9.20
C ARG A 13 9.22 -0.20 8.10
N VAL A 14 9.29 -0.73 6.89
CA VAL A 14 8.47 -0.25 5.77
C VAL A 14 7.02 -0.62 6.01
N THR A 15 6.16 0.39 6.15
CA THR A 15 4.70 0.24 6.32
C THR A 15 3.90 0.84 5.16
N GLY A 16 4.52 1.75 4.39
CA GLY A 16 3.91 2.47 3.29
C GLY A 16 4.56 2.18 1.94
N PRO A 17 4.11 2.88 0.88
CA PRO A 17 4.75 2.80 -0.43
C PRO A 17 6.17 3.35 -0.38
N VAL A 18 7.04 2.74 -1.17
CA VAL A 18 8.44 3.13 -1.38
C VAL A 18 8.62 3.66 -2.80
N ARG A 19 9.65 4.46 -3.07
CA ARG A 19 9.96 4.94 -4.42
C ARG A 19 11.04 4.10 -5.08
N VAL A 20 11.04 4.10 -6.41
CA VAL A 20 12.16 3.53 -7.19
C VAL A 20 13.47 4.18 -6.74
N GLY A 21 14.49 3.37 -6.52
CA GLY A 21 15.82 3.80 -6.06
C GLY A 21 15.97 3.92 -4.55
N ASP A 22 14.87 3.94 -3.77
CA ASP A 22 14.96 4.03 -2.31
C ASP A 22 15.80 2.86 -1.76
N PRO A 23 16.80 3.13 -0.91
CA PRO A 23 17.60 2.08 -0.30
C PRO A 23 16.79 1.37 0.79
N LEU A 24 16.75 0.04 0.73
CA LEU A 24 16.08 -0.80 1.70
C LEU A 24 17.03 -1.85 2.27
N THR A 25 16.75 -2.30 3.49
CA THR A 25 17.44 -3.41 4.12
C THR A 25 16.45 -4.54 4.35
N LEU A 26 16.68 -5.67 3.68
CA LEU A 26 15.97 -6.92 3.90
C LEU A 26 16.62 -7.64 5.08
N ILE A 27 15.83 -8.05 6.07
CA ILE A 27 16.32 -8.70 7.29
C ILE A 27 15.52 -9.97 7.57
N ILE A 28 16.23 -11.01 7.93
CA ILE A 28 15.68 -12.29 8.38
C ILE A 28 16.26 -12.57 9.76
N TYR A 29 15.37 -12.93 10.69
CA TYR A 29 15.71 -13.24 12.06
C TYR A 29 15.33 -14.68 12.35
N MET A 30 16.19 -15.38 13.06
CA MET A 30 15.88 -16.66 13.68
C MET A 30 16.12 -16.53 15.18
N ARG A 31 15.12 -16.92 15.98
CA ARG A 31 15.21 -16.97 17.44
C ARG A 31 15.14 -18.41 17.89
N SER A 32 16.07 -18.81 18.74
CA SER A 32 16.15 -20.15 19.30
C SER A 32 16.39 -20.12 20.80
N LYS A 33 15.85 -21.12 21.50
CA LYS A 33 16.20 -21.38 22.91
C LYS A 33 17.56 -22.05 23.07
N TYR A 34 18.08 -22.61 21.98
CA TYR A 34 19.30 -23.40 21.94
C TYR A 34 20.38 -22.66 21.12
N ASP A 35 21.63 -22.84 21.50
CA ASP A 35 22.77 -22.25 20.80
C ASP A 35 23.14 -23.05 19.55
N GLY A 36 24.15 -22.57 18.82
CA GLY A 36 24.74 -23.38 17.75
C GLY A 36 23.86 -23.49 16.52
N PHE A 37 23.02 -22.49 16.25
CA PHE A 37 22.23 -22.40 15.02
C PHE A 37 22.59 -21.14 14.23
N ASP A 38 22.78 -21.32 12.93
CA ASP A 38 23.01 -20.25 11.97
C ASP A 38 22.02 -20.39 10.81
N ILE A 39 21.88 -19.35 9.99
CA ILE A 39 20.98 -19.39 8.82
C ILE A 39 21.70 -18.93 7.56
N VAL A 40 21.38 -19.61 6.46
CA VAL A 40 21.79 -19.23 5.11
C VAL A 40 20.54 -18.93 4.28
N VAL A 41 20.65 -17.91 3.43
CA VAL A 41 19.59 -17.51 2.52
C VAL A 41 20.00 -17.89 1.10
N ASN A 42 19.14 -18.63 0.42
CA ASN A 42 19.29 -19.12 -0.93
C ASN A 42 18.07 -18.69 -1.75
N ASP A 43 18.20 -18.68 -3.08
CA ASP A 43 17.05 -18.62 -3.98
C ASP A 43 16.06 -17.48 -3.65
N CYS A 44 16.56 -16.24 -3.68
CA CYS A 44 15.70 -15.07 -3.53
C CYS A 44 15.20 -14.59 -4.89
N PHE A 45 13.90 -14.34 -4.99
CA PHE A 45 13.25 -13.83 -6.19
C PHE A 45 12.41 -12.60 -5.88
N ALA A 46 12.46 -11.65 -6.79
CA ALA A 46 11.48 -10.58 -6.88
C ALA A 46 10.49 -10.86 -8.00
N HIS A 47 9.20 -10.64 -7.78
CA HIS A 47 8.18 -10.80 -8.82
C HIS A 47 7.03 -9.81 -8.66
N ASN A 48 6.23 -9.65 -9.70
CA ASN A 48 5.07 -8.74 -9.71
C ASN A 48 3.74 -9.45 -9.43
N GLY A 49 3.77 -10.70 -8.97
CA GLY A 49 2.58 -11.55 -8.78
C GLY A 49 1.97 -12.08 -10.09
N ALA A 50 2.62 -11.82 -11.23
CA ALA A 50 2.24 -12.31 -12.54
C ALA A 50 3.44 -13.05 -13.18
N ASN A 51 3.72 -12.78 -14.46
CA ASN A 51 4.74 -13.48 -15.24
C ASN A 51 6.15 -12.86 -15.15
N LYS A 52 6.34 -11.70 -14.49
CA LYS A 52 7.66 -11.08 -14.38
C LYS A 52 8.31 -11.46 -13.06
N ARG A 53 9.49 -12.07 -13.15
CA ARG A 53 10.30 -12.55 -12.03
C ARG A 53 11.77 -12.28 -12.31
N ILE A 54 12.52 -11.85 -11.30
CA ILE A 54 13.96 -11.61 -11.33
C ILE A 54 14.58 -12.36 -10.16
N GLN A 55 15.65 -13.12 -10.41
CA GLN A 55 16.44 -13.73 -9.36
C GLN A 55 17.38 -12.68 -8.75
N LEU A 56 17.30 -12.52 -7.43
CA LEU A 56 18.13 -11.61 -6.66
C LEU A 56 19.35 -12.36 -6.09
N ILE A 57 19.11 -13.52 -5.50
CA ILE A 57 20.13 -14.40 -4.93
C ILE A 57 19.99 -15.79 -5.57
N ASP A 58 21.11 -16.40 -5.94
CA ASP A 58 21.15 -17.74 -6.53
C ASP A 58 21.00 -18.87 -5.49
N GLU A 59 20.98 -20.11 -6.00
CA GLU A 59 20.90 -21.33 -5.19
C GLU A 59 22.08 -21.50 -4.21
N TYR A 60 23.20 -20.81 -4.46
CA TYR A 60 24.41 -20.78 -3.62
C TYR A 60 24.50 -19.51 -2.78
N GLY A 61 23.40 -18.78 -2.55
CA GLY A 61 23.40 -17.62 -1.67
C GLY A 61 24.19 -16.41 -2.19
N CYS A 62 24.49 -16.35 -3.49
CA CYS A 62 25.24 -15.28 -4.12
C CYS A 62 24.36 -14.30 -4.90
N PRO A 63 24.66 -12.99 -4.87
CA PRO A 63 23.89 -11.97 -5.56
C PRO A 63 24.06 -12.05 -7.08
N VAL A 64 22.95 -12.26 -7.78
CA VAL A 64 22.90 -12.32 -9.25
C VAL A 64 23.22 -10.97 -9.88
N ASP A 65 22.81 -9.87 -9.23
CA ASP A 65 23.18 -8.50 -9.58
C ASP A 65 23.44 -7.65 -8.32
N ASP A 66 24.70 -7.27 -8.10
CA ASP A 66 25.13 -6.42 -6.98
C ASP A 66 24.49 -5.03 -6.98
N LYS A 67 23.93 -4.58 -8.12
CA LYS A 67 23.20 -3.31 -8.21
C LYS A 67 21.81 -3.38 -7.59
N LEU A 68 21.19 -4.56 -7.59
CA LEU A 68 19.84 -4.78 -7.07
C LEU A 68 19.87 -5.20 -5.61
N ILE A 69 20.73 -6.17 -5.27
CA ILE A 69 20.86 -6.70 -3.92
C ILE A 69 22.32 -6.99 -3.60
N SER A 70 22.70 -6.76 -2.36
CA SER A 70 24.01 -7.15 -1.83
C SER A 70 24.00 -8.57 -1.27
N ARG A 71 25.17 -9.11 -0.98
CA ARG A 71 25.31 -10.39 -0.26
C ARG A 71 24.66 -10.28 1.11
N PHE A 72 24.02 -11.36 1.55
CA PHE A 72 23.58 -11.46 2.94
C PHE A 72 24.77 -11.44 3.89
N ARG A 73 24.65 -10.64 4.95
CA ARG A 73 25.60 -10.53 6.06
C ARG A 73 24.87 -10.87 7.34
N GLY A 74 25.54 -11.57 8.24
CA GLY A 74 24.95 -12.03 9.49
C GLY A 74 25.66 -11.53 10.73
N SER A 75 24.90 -11.41 11.80
CA SER A 75 25.39 -11.29 13.17
C SER A 75 24.57 -12.20 14.08
N TRP A 76 25.17 -12.58 15.21
CA TRP A 76 24.54 -13.41 16.22
C TRP A 76 24.65 -12.71 17.57
N SER A 77 23.60 -12.83 18.40
CA SER A 77 23.52 -12.28 19.74
C SER A 77 22.86 -13.27 20.71
N ASP A 78 23.23 -13.18 21.99
CA ASP A 78 22.83 -14.12 23.06
C ASP A 78 22.19 -13.42 24.27
N THR A 79 21.51 -12.28 24.06
CA THR A 79 20.87 -11.52 25.14
C THR A 79 19.55 -12.17 25.59
N GLY A 80 19.66 -13.26 26.37
CA GLY A 80 18.54 -14.00 26.95
C GLY A 80 17.87 -15.02 26.03
N VAL A 81 17.92 -14.80 24.72
CA VAL A 81 17.52 -15.76 23.66
C VAL A 81 18.59 -15.70 22.57
N PHE A 82 18.93 -16.83 21.97
CA PHE A 82 19.86 -16.86 20.85
C PHE A 82 19.16 -16.33 19.61
N GLU A 83 19.67 -15.22 19.07
CA GLU A 83 19.13 -14.56 17.88
C GLU A 83 20.20 -14.49 16.79
N THR A 84 19.91 -15.11 15.66
CA THR A 84 20.69 -14.97 14.43
C THR A 84 19.97 -14.01 13.51
N GLN A 85 20.65 -12.94 13.13
CA GLN A 85 20.14 -11.93 12.20
C GLN A 85 20.98 -11.97 10.94
N VAL A 86 20.34 -12.13 9.78
CA VAL A 86 20.98 -11.92 8.48
C VAL A 86 20.26 -10.82 7.71
N TYR A 87 21.02 -9.99 7.01
CA TYR A 87 20.47 -8.88 6.25
C TYR A 87 21.20 -8.68 4.92
N ALA A 88 20.47 -8.14 3.94
CA ALA A 88 21.00 -7.69 2.67
C ALA A 88 20.45 -6.30 2.36
N TYR A 89 21.32 -5.42 1.86
CA TYR A 89 20.89 -4.16 1.28
C TYR A 89 20.38 -4.39 -0.13
N MET A 90 19.28 -3.74 -0.46
CA MET A 90 18.72 -3.74 -1.80
C MET A 90 18.29 -2.33 -2.21
N LYS A 91 18.26 -2.08 -3.52
CA LYS A 91 17.65 -0.87 -4.07
C LYS A 91 16.25 -1.20 -4.54
N THR A 92 15.29 -0.36 -4.20
CA THR A 92 13.91 -0.52 -4.65
C THR A 92 13.83 -0.36 -6.16
N PHE A 93 13.12 -1.26 -6.82
CA PHE A 93 12.84 -1.17 -8.26
C PHE A 93 11.38 -1.57 -8.52
N ARG A 94 10.90 -1.26 -9.73
CA ARG A 94 9.51 -1.51 -10.13
C ARG A 94 9.49 -2.34 -11.40
N PHE A 95 8.55 -3.28 -11.49
CA PHE A 95 8.24 -3.96 -12.73
C PHE A 95 7.34 -3.10 -13.62
N THR A 96 7.62 -3.07 -14.93
CA THR A 96 6.73 -2.36 -15.86
C THR A 96 5.32 -2.95 -15.83
N GLY A 97 4.31 -2.09 -15.69
CA GLY A 97 2.89 -2.48 -15.65
C GLY A 97 2.34 -2.88 -14.26
N SER A 98 3.16 -2.89 -13.19
CA SER A 98 2.65 -3.14 -11.84
C SER A 98 3.45 -2.36 -10.78
N PRO A 99 2.78 -1.69 -9.81
CA PRO A 99 3.46 -1.12 -8.65
C PRO A 99 3.75 -2.18 -7.56
N ALA A 100 3.30 -3.43 -7.71
CA ALA A 100 3.54 -4.47 -6.72
C ALA A 100 4.94 -5.09 -6.88
N LEU A 101 5.67 -5.19 -5.78
CA LEU A 101 6.95 -5.88 -5.68
C LEU A 101 6.86 -6.90 -4.54
N TYR A 102 6.90 -8.17 -4.90
CA TYR A 102 6.95 -9.29 -3.96
C TYR A 102 8.36 -9.85 -3.93
N ILE A 103 8.83 -10.20 -2.74
CA ILE A 103 10.16 -10.79 -2.51
C ILE A 103 9.95 -12.10 -1.77
N GLU A 104 10.47 -13.16 -2.37
CA GLU A 104 10.46 -14.52 -1.85
C GLU A 104 11.89 -14.98 -1.67
N CYS A 105 12.23 -15.62 -0.55
CA CYS A 105 13.55 -16.17 -0.30
C CYS A 105 13.43 -17.51 0.40
N ASP A 106 14.23 -18.49 -0.02
CA ASP A 106 14.38 -19.74 0.71
C ASP A 106 15.48 -19.62 1.76
N VAL A 107 15.19 -20.07 2.97
CA VAL A 107 16.12 -20.03 4.09
C VAL A 107 16.36 -21.44 4.59
N ARG A 108 17.63 -21.76 4.88
CA ARG A 108 18.00 -23.02 5.52
C ARG A 108 18.71 -22.73 6.84
N MET A 109 18.41 -23.55 7.83
CA MET A 109 19.07 -23.54 9.12
C MET A 109 20.27 -24.48 9.08
N CYS A 110 21.39 -24.04 9.65
CA CYS A 110 22.60 -24.85 9.84
C CYS A 110 22.80 -25.14 11.32
N HIS A 111 23.21 -26.36 11.63
CA HIS A 111 23.84 -26.67 12.91
C HIS A 111 25.30 -26.19 12.90
N GLY A 112 25.63 -25.29 13.81
CA GLY A 112 26.89 -24.56 13.84
C GLY A 112 26.89 -23.40 12.84
N ARG A 113 28.09 -23.00 12.39
CA ARG A 113 28.25 -21.95 11.38
C ARG A 113 27.84 -22.45 10.00
N CYS A 114 27.04 -21.68 9.28
CA CYS A 114 26.73 -22.00 7.90
C CYS A 114 28.00 -21.94 7.02
N PRO A 115 28.08 -22.76 5.95
CA PRO A 115 29.20 -22.72 5.03
C PRO A 115 29.32 -21.36 4.35
N SER A 116 30.55 -20.91 4.09
CA SER A 116 30.80 -19.69 3.33
C SER A 116 30.32 -19.84 1.90
N GLN A 117 29.53 -18.88 1.41
CA GLN A 117 29.03 -18.91 0.04
C GLN A 117 30.18 -18.65 -0.96
N PRO A 118 30.30 -19.43 -2.05
CA PRO A 118 31.40 -19.36 -3.01
C PRO A 118 31.25 -18.19 -4.01
N CYS A 119 30.93 -16.99 -3.53
CA CYS A 119 30.62 -15.81 -4.37
C CYS A 119 31.88 -15.14 -4.96
N HIS A 120 32.76 -15.94 -5.55
CA HIS A 120 34.08 -15.54 -6.04
C HIS A 120 34.10 -15.13 -7.52
N TRP A 121 33.02 -15.41 -8.26
CA TRP A 121 33.00 -15.31 -9.73
C TRP A 121 33.11 -13.89 -10.31
N ARG A 122 32.92 -12.83 -9.52
CA ARG A 122 33.19 -11.44 -9.98
C ARG A 122 34.62 -10.95 -9.72
N ASN A 123 35.48 -11.72 -9.05
CA ASN A 123 36.92 -11.41 -8.93
C ASN A 123 37.73 -12.30 -9.86
N LEU A 124 37.65 -12.07 -11.17
CA LEU A 124 38.48 -12.78 -12.17
C LEU A 124 39.98 -12.43 -12.06
N LYS A 125 40.39 -11.56 -11.14
CA LYS A 125 41.79 -11.29 -10.81
C LYS A 125 42.18 -12.02 -9.53
N GLY A 126 42.43 -13.33 -9.61
CA GLY A 126 43.08 -14.07 -8.52
C GLY A 126 42.58 -15.48 -8.22
N VAL A 127 42.01 -16.21 -9.18
CA VAL A 127 41.61 -17.61 -8.93
C VAL A 127 42.84 -18.51 -8.98
N SER A 128 43.42 -18.79 -7.79
CA SER A 128 44.12 -20.06 -7.58
C SER A 128 43.07 -21.16 -7.60
N LYS A 129 43.23 -22.10 -8.53
CA LYS A 129 42.38 -23.25 -8.82
C LYS A 129 42.18 -24.06 -7.53
N ARG A 130 41.11 -23.81 -6.77
CA ARG A 130 40.64 -24.74 -5.75
C ARG A 130 39.62 -25.67 -6.40
N GLU A 131 39.93 -26.96 -6.33
CA GLU A 131 39.10 -28.04 -6.83
C GLU A 131 37.64 -27.86 -6.41
N ALA A 132 36.73 -28.13 -7.35
CA ALA A 132 35.31 -28.24 -7.08
C ALA A 132 35.11 -29.37 -6.06
N VAL A 133 35.00 -29.00 -4.78
CA VAL A 133 34.53 -29.89 -3.75
C VAL A 133 33.08 -30.22 -4.13
N GLN A 134 32.85 -31.48 -4.53
CA GLN A 134 31.51 -32.01 -4.75
C GLN A 134 30.61 -31.67 -3.55
N PRO A 135 29.31 -31.42 -3.75
CA PRO A 135 28.40 -31.16 -2.65
C PRO A 135 28.29 -32.45 -1.83
N LYS A 136 29.11 -32.58 -0.79
CA LYS A 136 28.81 -33.50 0.30
C LYS A 136 27.43 -33.10 0.77
N LEU A 137 26.50 -34.05 0.79
CA LEU A 137 25.19 -33.89 1.42
C LEU A 137 25.47 -33.45 2.86
N ASN A 138 25.36 -32.16 3.11
CA ASN A 138 25.67 -31.58 4.42
C ASN A 138 24.54 -31.99 5.35
N SER A 139 24.74 -33.05 6.13
CA SER A 139 23.79 -33.55 7.14
C SER A 139 23.50 -32.55 8.28
N THR A 140 24.01 -31.32 8.15
CA THR A 140 23.88 -30.21 9.10
C THR A 140 22.90 -29.14 8.65
N LEU A 141 22.34 -29.22 7.43
CA LEU A 141 21.31 -28.30 6.94
C LEU A 141 19.91 -28.89 7.08
N SER A 142 18.98 -28.03 7.52
CA SER A 142 17.53 -28.29 7.55
C SER A 142 16.89 -28.10 6.16
N ASP A 143 15.65 -28.55 6.04
CA ASP A 143 14.76 -28.25 4.91
C ASP A 143 14.59 -26.74 4.69
N ASN A 144 14.23 -26.37 3.46
CA ASN A 144 14.00 -24.99 3.08
C ASN A 144 12.71 -24.43 3.70
N ILE A 145 12.80 -23.20 4.17
CA ILE A 145 11.66 -22.41 4.64
C ILE A 145 11.56 -21.20 3.71
N SER A 146 10.46 -21.12 2.95
CA SER A 146 10.20 -19.99 2.07
C SER A 146 9.59 -18.83 2.85
N LEU A 147 10.24 -17.67 2.79
CA LEU A 147 9.80 -16.43 3.40
C LEU A 147 9.35 -15.44 2.33
N PHE A 148 8.29 -14.70 2.61
CA PHE A 148 7.66 -13.77 1.66
C PHE A 148 7.51 -12.37 2.27
N GLN A 149 7.67 -11.34 1.44
CA GLN A 149 7.32 -9.96 1.78
C GLN A 149 6.80 -9.19 0.56
N ALA A 150 5.84 -8.28 0.79
CA ALA A 150 5.23 -7.45 -0.25
C ALA A 150 5.51 -5.95 -0.01
N LEU A 151 5.69 -5.22 -1.12
CA LEU A 151 5.89 -3.78 -1.16
C LEU A 151 5.10 -3.16 -2.32
N ARG A 152 4.73 -1.89 -2.16
CA ARG A 152 4.20 -1.05 -3.25
C ARG A 152 5.25 -0.03 -3.64
N VAL A 153 5.62 0.00 -4.91
CA VAL A 153 6.67 0.87 -5.46
C VAL A 153 6.05 1.94 -6.36
N LEU A 154 6.37 3.20 -6.07
CA LEU A 154 5.96 4.38 -6.83
C LEU A 154 7.11 4.84 -7.72
N GLN A 155 6.78 5.33 -8.92
CA GLN A 155 7.70 6.03 -9.80
C GLN A 155 7.35 7.53 -9.79
N GLU A 156 8.35 8.41 -9.95
CA GLU A 156 8.17 9.87 -9.93
C GLU A 156 7.13 10.34 -10.97
N GLU A 157 7.09 9.68 -12.13
CA GLU A 157 6.11 9.95 -13.19
C GLU A 157 4.66 9.62 -12.81
N ASP A 158 4.40 8.73 -11.84
CA ASP A 158 3.03 8.42 -11.41
C ASP A 158 2.41 9.62 -10.64
N GLU A 159 3.25 10.43 -9.98
CA GLU A 159 2.83 11.66 -9.30
C GLU A 159 2.73 12.81 -10.29
N GLU A 160 3.69 12.95 -11.21
CA GLU A 160 3.66 14.01 -12.22
C GLU A 160 2.54 13.79 -13.24
N SER A 161 2.24 12.54 -13.63
CA SER A 161 1.09 12.21 -14.50
C SER A 161 -0.25 12.31 -13.77
N LYS A 162 -0.29 12.19 -12.44
CA LYS A 162 -1.48 12.51 -11.63
C LYS A 162 -1.68 14.02 -11.48
N ALA A 163 -0.64 14.77 -11.09
CA ALA A 163 -0.66 16.22 -11.02
C ALA A 163 -0.95 16.85 -12.40
N LYS A 164 -0.47 16.21 -13.48
CA LYS A 164 -0.71 16.62 -14.87
C LYS A 164 -2.06 16.13 -15.40
N LYS A 165 -2.63 15.03 -14.88
CA LYS A 165 -4.04 14.69 -15.12
C LYS A 165 -4.98 15.65 -14.39
N GLU A 166 -4.61 16.08 -13.19
CA GLU A 166 -5.30 17.15 -12.45
C GLU A 166 -5.16 18.50 -13.17
N SER A 167 -4.03 18.79 -13.81
CA SER A 167 -3.83 20.05 -14.57
C SER A 167 -4.40 20.03 -16.00
N ILE A 168 -4.40 18.89 -16.71
CA ILE A 168 -4.97 18.76 -18.06
C ILE A 168 -6.50 18.64 -18.02
N THR A 169 -7.09 18.20 -16.91
CA THR A 169 -8.55 18.26 -16.69
C THR A 169 -9.03 19.70 -16.38
N SER A 170 -8.10 20.66 -16.26
CA SER A 170 -8.38 22.07 -15.96
C SER A 170 -8.49 22.99 -17.19
N ALA A 171 -8.98 22.46 -18.33
CA ALA A 171 -9.32 23.25 -19.51
C ALA A 171 -10.80 23.07 -19.92
N LYS A 172 -11.71 23.11 -18.95
CA LYS A 172 -13.15 23.35 -19.17
C LYS A 172 -13.67 24.30 -18.08
N PRO A 173 -14.55 25.28 -18.38
CA PRO A 173 -14.80 26.40 -17.47
C PRO A 173 -15.62 26.00 -16.23
N GLN A 174 -15.14 26.48 -15.07
CA GLN A 174 -15.82 26.78 -13.80
C GLN A 174 -16.95 25.85 -13.32
N ASP A 175 -16.70 25.12 -12.22
CA ASP A 175 -17.40 25.46 -10.98
C ASP A 175 -16.49 25.23 -9.75
N MET A 176 -16.54 26.17 -8.82
CA MET A 176 -15.65 26.35 -7.69
C MET A 176 -16.19 25.55 -6.49
N SER A 177 -15.28 24.90 -5.75
CA SER A 177 -15.44 24.27 -4.42
C SER A 177 -15.85 22.79 -4.37
N GLU A 178 -14.86 21.89 -4.40
CA GLU A 178 -14.96 20.61 -3.67
C GLU A 178 -14.40 20.79 -2.26
N THR A 179 -15.25 21.24 -1.34
CA THR A 179 -15.02 21.10 0.11
C THR A 179 -15.40 19.68 0.51
N CYS A 180 -14.40 18.86 0.83
CA CYS A 180 -14.63 17.48 1.29
C CYS A 180 -15.26 17.49 2.70
N MET A 181 -16.59 17.45 2.78
CA MET A 181 -17.33 17.26 4.03
C MET A 181 -17.75 15.80 4.20
N LYS A 182 -17.70 15.29 5.44
CA LYS A 182 -18.15 13.92 5.77
C LYS A 182 -19.56 13.72 5.21
N THR A 183 -19.76 12.60 4.50
CA THR A 183 -21.02 12.21 3.86
C THR A 183 -22.24 12.28 4.79
N SER A 184 -22.03 12.10 6.10
CA SER A 184 -23.05 12.23 7.14
C SER A 184 -23.62 13.65 7.29
N VAL A 185 -22.83 14.69 7.00
CA VAL A 185 -23.27 16.10 7.13
C VAL A 185 -24.11 16.51 5.92
N LEU A 186 -23.72 16.06 4.73
CA LEU A 186 -24.47 16.32 3.49
C LEU A 186 -25.85 15.66 3.53
N SER A 187 -25.94 14.42 4.01
CA SER A 187 -27.23 13.74 4.18
C SER A 187 -28.14 14.45 5.20
N ALA A 188 -27.56 14.97 6.29
CA ALA A 188 -28.31 15.71 7.29
C ALA A 188 -28.83 17.04 6.74
N LEU A 189 -28.00 17.79 6.01
CA LEU A 189 -28.37 19.07 5.39
C LEU A 189 -29.50 18.88 4.36
N LEU A 190 -29.38 17.89 3.47
CA LEU A 190 -30.42 17.60 2.49
C LEU A 190 -31.75 17.20 3.17
N ALA A 191 -31.70 16.35 4.19
CA ALA A 191 -32.90 15.96 4.94
C ALA A 191 -33.58 17.18 5.61
N THR A 192 -32.81 18.05 6.26
CA THR A 192 -33.37 19.26 6.90
C THR A 192 -33.97 20.22 5.88
N CYS A 193 -33.33 20.40 4.71
CA CYS A 193 -33.83 21.25 3.65
C CYS A 193 -35.16 20.72 3.07
N CYS A 194 -35.26 19.40 2.84
CA CYS A 194 -36.50 18.78 2.38
C CYS A 194 -37.66 18.97 3.37
N VAL A 195 -37.41 18.82 4.67
CA VAL A 195 -38.44 19.03 5.70
C VAL A 195 -38.96 20.47 5.69
N LEU A 196 -38.07 21.45 5.57
CA LEU A 196 -38.46 22.87 5.50
C LEU A 196 -39.33 23.18 4.27
N LEU A 197 -38.96 22.63 3.11
CA LEU A 197 -39.75 22.80 1.88
C LEU A 197 -41.14 22.18 2.00
N CYS A 198 -41.26 21.01 2.64
CA CYS A 198 -42.56 20.39 2.89
C CYS A 198 -43.45 21.24 3.82
N VAL A 199 -42.88 21.83 4.87
CA VAL A 199 -43.63 22.69 5.81
C VAL A 199 -44.07 23.99 5.11
N LEU A 200 -43.20 24.60 4.30
CA LEU A 200 -43.54 25.80 3.55
C LEU A 200 -44.61 25.52 2.48
N GLY A 201 -44.49 24.40 1.75
CA GLY A 201 -45.50 23.98 0.79
C GLY A 201 -46.86 23.71 1.44
N GLY A 202 -46.86 23.01 2.58
CA GLY A 202 -48.08 22.75 3.34
C GLY A 202 -48.74 24.02 3.86
N SER A 203 -47.97 24.97 4.39
CA SER A 203 -48.50 26.24 4.88
C SER A 203 -49.04 27.14 3.76
N LEU A 204 -48.39 27.14 2.58
CA LEU A 204 -48.89 27.87 1.41
C LEU A 204 -50.21 27.29 0.90
N LEU A 205 -50.31 25.96 0.82
CA LEU A 205 -51.56 25.29 0.43
C LEU A 205 -52.68 25.57 1.43
N ALA A 206 -52.39 25.55 2.73
CA ALA A 206 -53.36 25.91 3.77
C ALA A 206 -53.80 27.38 3.66
N ALA A 207 -52.87 28.30 3.39
CA ALA A 207 -53.18 29.71 3.16
C ALA A 207 -54.04 29.92 1.90
N CYS A 208 -53.69 29.28 0.80
CA CYS A 208 -54.48 29.31 -0.43
C CYS A 208 -55.88 28.71 -0.23
N ALA A 209 -55.99 27.61 0.52
CA ALA A 209 -57.28 27.03 0.87
C ALA A 209 -58.13 27.98 1.73
N LYS A 210 -57.53 28.64 2.73
CA LYS A 210 -58.23 29.66 3.54
C LYS A 210 -58.64 30.88 2.72
N LEU A 211 -57.81 31.35 1.80
CA LEU A 211 -58.16 32.46 0.90
C LEU A 211 -59.27 32.08 -0.08
N ARG A 212 -59.26 30.84 -0.60
CA ARG A 212 -60.35 30.33 -1.43
C ARG A 212 -61.66 30.19 -0.64
N TYR A 213 -61.59 29.77 0.62
CA TYR A 213 -62.74 29.75 1.51
C TYR A 213 -63.29 31.16 1.75
N ARG A 214 -62.42 32.12 2.11
CA ARG A 214 -62.82 33.53 2.31
C ARG A 214 -63.39 34.18 1.04
N LYS A 215 -62.88 33.84 -0.14
CA LYS A 215 -63.41 34.35 -1.42
C LYS A 215 -64.81 33.77 -1.70
N LYS A 216 -65.07 32.51 -1.33
CA LYS A 216 -66.42 31.92 -1.39
C LYS A 216 -67.37 32.62 -0.41
N ASP A 217 -66.92 32.92 0.80
CA ASP A 217 -67.74 33.64 1.79
C ASP A 217 -68.04 35.08 1.34
N ALA A 218 -67.07 35.77 0.74
CA ALA A 218 -67.28 37.12 0.16
C ALA A 218 -68.23 37.11 -1.04
N ALA A 219 -68.11 36.12 -1.93
CA ALA A 219 -69.04 35.96 -3.06
C ALA A 219 -70.46 35.60 -2.61
N PHE A 220 -70.61 34.89 -1.48
CA PHE A 220 -71.92 34.65 -0.87
C PHE A 220 -72.51 35.95 -0.30
N PHE A 221 -71.69 36.80 0.34
CA PHE A 221 -72.14 38.08 0.88
C PHE A 221 -72.53 39.09 -0.22
N ASP A 222 -71.76 39.21 -1.30
CA ASP A 222 -72.10 40.10 -2.43
C ASP A 222 -73.42 39.71 -3.12
N ASN A 223 -73.66 38.40 -3.29
CA ASN A 223 -74.94 37.91 -3.83
C ASN A 223 -76.12 38.13 -2.85
N TYR A 224 -75.86 38.19 -1.54
CA TYR A 224 -76.89 38.45 -0.53
C TYR A 224 -77.24 39.94 -0.41
N VAL A 225 -76.28 40.86 -0.63
CA VAL A 225 -76.49 42.31 -0.59
C VAL A 225 -77.00 42.87 -1.93
N GLY A 226 -76.61 42.26 -3.06
CA GLY A 226 -77.07 42.66 -4.40
C GLY A 226 -78.58 42.54 -4.65
N HIS A 227 -79.30 41.75 -3.84
CA HIS A 227 -80.75 41.58 -3.98
C HIS A 227 -81.61 42.65 -3.30
N LYS A 228 -81.02 43.64 -2.59
CA LYS A 228 -81.79 44.67 -1.86
C LYS A 228 -81.79 46.07 -2.48
N THR A 229 -81.23 46.26 -3.67
CA THR A 229 -81.18 47.57 -4.35
C THR A 229 -81.98 47.64 -5.65
N GLN A 230 -82.92 46.72 -5.86
CA GLN A 230 -83.78 46.73 -7.04
C GLN A 230 -85.25 46.49 -6.68
N LEU A 231 -85.78 47.35 -5.81
CA LEU A 231 -87.21 47.63 -5.65
C LEU A 231 -87.36 49.12 -5.34
N ASP A 232 -87.26 49.92 -6.39
CA ASP A 232 -88.02 51.16 -6.62
C ASP A 232 -88.31 51.24 -8.12
#